data_AF-A0A2D4M0L0-F1
#
_entry.id   AF-A0A2D4M0L0-F1
#
_cell.length_a   1.000
_cell.length_b   1.000
_cell.length_c   1.000
_cell.angle_alpha   90.00
_cell.angle_beta   90.00
_cell.angle_gamma   90.00
#
_symmetry.space_group_name_H-M   'P 1'
#
loop_
_entity.id
_entity.type
_entity.pdbx_description
1 polymer ?
#
loop_
_entity_poly.entity_id
_entity_poly.type
_entity_poly.pdbx_seq_one_letter_code
_entity_poly.pdbx_strand_id
1 'polypeptide(L)'
;ADPGHPEQWTRFFTQRCKLQDGHCMIPISLEIQVIWANVGLLSNPQAQVLGGRYYYLCRPLKSLGIYMNMLPLTSTVTFTDVTKWPESPHGQPDVYRKLPFDFFFPFKMALNEAVN
;
A
#
# COMPACT_ATOMS: atom_id res chain seq x y z
N ALA A 1 -7.47 8.61 2.62
CA ALA A 1 -8.36 8.67 1.44
C ALA A 1 -9.76 8.90 1.96
N ASP A 2 -10.46 9.91 1.43
CA ASP A 2 -11.87 10.15 1.72
C ASP A 2 -12.71 9.10 0.96
N PRO A 3 -13.62 8.37 1.62
CA PRO A 3 -14.55 7.45 0.96
C PRO A 3 -15.41 8.12 -0.14
N GLY A 4 -15.59 9.44 -0.10
CA GLY A 4 -16.35 10.19 -1.10
C GLY A 4 -15.63 10.45 -2.43
N HIS A 5 -14.33 10.18 -2.51
CA HIS A 5 -13.46 10.58 -3.63
C HIS A 5 -12.72 9.36 -4.23
N PRO A 6 -13.41 8.50 -5.00
CA PRO A 6 -12.88 7.22 -5.52
C PRO A 6 -11.68 7.35 -6.45
N GLU A 7 -11.48 8.51 -7.08
CA GLU A 7 -10.32 8.83 -7.91
C GLU A 7 -9.00 8.88 -7.13
N GLN A 8 -9.06 9.07 -5.81
CA GLN A 8 -7.89 9.07 -4.92
C GLN A 8 -7.57 7.69 -4.37
N TRP A 9 -8.34 6.66 -4.73
CA TRP A 9 -8.17 5.33 -4.18
C TRP A 9 -7.01 4.61 -4.86
N THR A 10 -6.20 3.94 -4.05
CA THR A 10 -5.17 3.05 -4.55
C THR A 10 -5.80 1.91 -5.34
N ARG A 11 -5.31 1.67 -6.56
CA ARG A 11 -5.86 0.64 -7.45
C ARG A 11 -5.54 -0.77 -6.95
N PHE A 12 -6.54 -1.64 -6.98
CA PHE A 12 -6.39 -3.07 -6.72
C PHE A 12 -6.64 -3.87 -7.99
N PHE A 13 -5.69 -4.74 -8.34
CA PHE A 13 -5.88 -5.68 -9.44
C PHE A 13 -6.73 -6.85 -8.97
N THR A 14 -7.79 -7.18 -9.71
CA THR A 14 -8.68 -8.29 -9.36
C THR A 14 -8.52 -9.43 -10.36
N GLN A 15 -8.05 -10.59 -9.89
CA GLN A 15 -8.07 -11.82 -10.67
C GLN A 15 -9.29 -12.66 -10.29
N ARG A 16 -10.38 -12.51 -11.05
CA ARG A 16 -11.63 -13.23 -10.82
C ARG A 16 -11.54 -14.70 -11.28
N CYS A 17 -12.41 -15.54 -10.72
CA CYS A 17 -12.66 -16.87 -11.28
C CYS A 17 -13.10 -16.76 -12.74
N LYS A 18 -12.44 -17.51 -13.62
CA LYS A 18 -12.86 -17.66 -15.02
C LYS A 18 -13.63 -18.96 -15.17
N LEU A 19 -14.56 -19.00 -16.11
CA LEU A 19 -15.20 -20.25 -16.50
C LEU A 19 -14.14 -21.18 -17.10
N GLN A 20 -14.12 -22.45 -16.67
CA GLN A 20 -13.21 -23.46 -17.21
C GLN A 20 -14.05 -24.64 -17.70
N ASP A 21 -13.94 -24.97 -18.99
CA ASP A 21 -14.57 -26.13 -19.63
C ASP A 21 -16.09 -26.25 -19.39
N GLY A 22 -16.80 -25.11 -19.35
CA GLY A 22 -18.26 -25.07 -19.11
C GLY A 22 -18.68 -25.39 -17.67
N HIS A 23 -17.73 -25.55 -16.74
CA HIS A 23 -18.00 -25.81 -15.33
C HIS A 23 -18.09 -24.49 -14.55
N CYS A 24 -19.11 -24.38 -13.68
CA CYS A 24 -19.23 -23.26 -12.74
C CYS A 24 -18.08 -23.33 -11.72
N MET A 25 -17.27 -22.26 -11.68
CA MET A 25 -16.13 -22.12 -10.77
C MET A 25 -16.52 -21.22 -9.61
N ILE A 26 -16.33 -21.70 -8.39
CA ILE A 26 -16.68 -20.97 -7.16
C ILE A 26 -15.40 -20.60 -6.42
N PRO A 27 -15.25 -19.35 -5.94
CA PRO A 27 -14.13 -18.96 -5.10
C PRO A 27 -14.23 -19.62 -3.72
N ILE A 28 -13.19 -20.33 -3.32
CA ILE A 28 -13.07 -20.96 -1.99
C ILE A 28 -12.05 -20.24 -1.10
N SER A 29 -11.17 -19.45 -1.71
CA SER A 29 -10.17 -18.66 -1.01
C SER A 29 -9.98 -17.30 -1.67
N LEU A 30 -9.74 -16.28 -0.85
CA LEU A 30 -9.31 -14.95 -1.24
C LEU A 30 -7.95 -14.65 -0.62
N GLU A 31 -6.96 -14.37 -1.46
CA GLU A 31 -5.68 -13.84 -1.04
C GLU A 31 -5.58 -12.36 -1.43
N ILE A 32 -5.37 -11.51 -0.42
CA ILE A 32 -5.21 -10.07 -0.55
C ILE A 32 -3.74 -9.76 -0.34
N GLN A 33 -3.05 -9.31 -1.39
CA GLN A 33 -1.67 -8.86 -1.28
C GLN A 33 -1.62 -7.34 -1.34
N VAL A 34 -1.07 -6.72 -0.31
CA VAL A 34 -0.95 -5.26 -0.15
C VAL A 34 0.52 -4.90 -0.20
N ILE A 35 0.89 -4.01 -1.12
CA ILE A 35 2.23 -3.41 -1.14
C ILE A 35 2.15 -2.03 -0.50
N TRP A 36 3.09 -1.75 0.40
CA TRP A 36 3.13 -0.49 1.13
C TRP A 36 4.58 -0.04 1.33
N ALA A 37 4.77 1.25 1.56
CA ALA A 37 6.07 1.82 1.87
C ALA A 37 5.93 3.00 2.81
N ASN A 38 7.01 3.31 3.52
CA ASN A 38 7.19 4.62 4.12
C ASN A 38 7.61 5.62 3.05
N VAL A 39 6.86 6.71 2.93
CA VAL A 39 7.12 7.82 2.01
C VAL A 39 7.29 9.13 2.78
N GLY A 40 7.94 10.11 2.17
CA GLY A 40 8.17 11.42 2.78
C GLY A 40 9.57 11.57 3.36
N LEU A 41 9.71 12.45 4.35
CA LEU A 41 10.99 12.80 4.94
C LEU A 41 11.54 11.66 5.80
N LEU A 42 12.86 11.47 5.81
CA LEU A 42 13.52 10.48 6.68
C LEU A 42 13.22 10.73 8.17
N SER A 43 13.03 11.99 8.57
CA SER A 43 12.66 12.38 9.93
C SER A 43 11.19 12.16 10.26
N ASN A 44 10.32 12.00 9.26
CA ASN A 44 8.88 11.77 9.43
C ASN A 44 8.33 10.88 8.30
N PRO A 45 8.73 9.60 8.26
CA PRO A 45 8.22 8.65 7.29
C PRO A 45 6.72 8.40 7.54
N GLN A 46 5.92 8.45 6.49
CA GLN A 46 4.48 8.18 6.53
C GLN A 46 4.17 6.89 5.78
N ALA A 47 3.47 5.96 6.43
CA ALA A 47 3.06 4.71 5.81
C ALA A 47 1.99 4.97 4.72
N GLN A 48 2.25 4.49 3.52
CA GLN A 48 1.35 4.62 2.38
C GLN A 48 1.18 3.28 1.68
N VAL A 49 -0.08 2.90 1.43
CA VAL A 49 -0.42 1.76 0.57
C VAL A 49 -0.24 2.17 -0.89
N LEU A 50 0.71 1.53 -1.57
CA LEU A 50 1.06 1.84 -2.95
C LEU A 50 0.19 1.08 -3.95
N GLY A 51 -0.34 -0.07 -3.54
CA GLY A 51 -1.07 -0.96 -4.42
C GLY A 51 -1.55 -2.22 -3.71
N GLY A 52 -2.38 -2.98 -4.39
CA GLY A 52 -2.67 -4.34 -3.98
C GLY A 52 -3.27 -5.18 -5.08
N ARG A 53 -3.49 -6.46 -4.78
CA ARG A 53 -4.22 -7.36 -5.66
C ARG A 53 -5.06 -8.36 -4.86
N TYR A 54 -6.18 -8.73 -5.46
CA TYR A 54 -7.04 -9.82 -5.04
C TYR A 54 -6.80 -11.03 -5.94
N TYR A 55 -6.47 -12.15 -5.33
CA TYR A 55 -6.31 -13.42 -5.99
C TYR A 55 -7.32 -14.42 -5.44
N TYR A 56 -8.19 -14.92 -6.31
CA TYR A 56 -9.21 -15.90 -5.92
C TYR A 56 -8.77 -17.31 -6.32
N LEU A 57 -8.76 -18.23 -5.35
CA LEU A 57 -8.64 -19.66 -5.64
C LEU A 57 -10.02 -20.23 -5.91
N CYS A 58 -10.20 -20.82 -7.09
CA CYS A 58 -11.50 -21.28 -7.54
C CYS A 58 -11.51 -22.81 -7.73
N ARG A 59 -12.64 -23.44 -7.37
CA ARG A 59 -12.87 -24.88 -7.59
C ARG A 59 -14.16 -25.09 -8.39
N PRO A 60 -14.25 -26.13 -9.23
CA PRO A 60 -15.48 -26.44 -9.92
C PRO A 60 -16.53 -26.92 -8.91
N LEU A 61 -17.76 -26.41 -8.99
CA LEU A 61 -18.84 -26.76 -8.07
C LEU A 61 -19.04 -28.29 -7.94
N LYS A 62 -18.92 -29.03 -9.04
CA LYS A 62 -19.01 -30.51 -9.04
C LYS A 62 -17.97 -31.18 -8.12
N SER A 63 -16.79 -30.58 -7.95
CA SER A 63 -15.73 -31.11 -7.07
C SER A 63 -16.01 -30.93 -5.58
N LEU A 64 -16.96 -30.06 -5.23
CA LEU A 64 -17.35 -29.84 -3.85
C LEU A 64 -18.24 -30.96 -3.31
N GLY A 65 -18.69 -31.90 -4.16
CA GLY A 65 -19.47 -33.07 -3.76
C GLY A 65 -20.93 -32.72 -3.45
N ILE A 66 -21.84 -33.62 -3.82
CA ILE A 66 -23.30 -33.43 -3.70
C ILE A 66 -23.74 -33.33 -2.22
N TYR A 67 -22.90 -33.79 -1.28
CA TYR A 67 -23.21 -33.89 0.15
C TYR A 67 -22.64 -32.76 1.02
N MET A 68 -21.91 -31.80 0.45
CA MET A 68 -21.37 -30.68 1.22
C MET A 68 -22.40 -29.56 1.37
N ASN A 69 -23.08 -29.54 2.52
CA ASN A 69 -24.05 -28.48 2.86
C ASN A 69 -23.38 -27.18 3.34
N MET A 70 -22.07 -27.23 3.64
CA MET A 70 -21.26 -26.07 4.04
C MET A 70 -19.94 -26.06 3.28
N LEU A 71 -19.55 -24.88 2.81
CA LEU A 71 -18.30 -24.64 2.12
C LEU A 71 -17.42 -23.70 2.96
N PRO A 72 -16.28 -24.16 3.49
CA PRO A 72 -15.37 -23.28 4.22
C PRO A 72 -14.75 -22.27 3.25
N LEU A 73 -14.88 -20.99 3.58
CA LEU A 73 -14.24 -19.90 2.87
C LEU A 73 -13.05 -19.40 3.67
N THR A 74 -11.94 -19.18 2.98
CA THR A 74 -10.72 -18.64 3.59
C THR A 74 -10.40 -17.28 3.00
N SER A 75 -9.96 -16.36 3.85
CA SER A 75 -9.43 -15.07 3.42
C SER A 75 -8.08 -14.88 4.09
N THR A 76 -7.07 -14.46 3.34
CA THR A 76 -5.73 -14.19 3.86
C THR A 76 -5.27 -12.84 3.34
N VAL A 77 -4.59 -12.10 4.20
CA VAL A 77 -4.05 -10.78 3.87
C VAL A 77 -2.55 -10.77 4.14
N THR A 78 -1.78 -10.29 3.17
CA THR A 78 -0.33 -10.16 3.29
C THR A 78 0.08 -8.72 3.00
N PHE A 79 0.91 -8.16 3.87
CA PHE A 79 1.47 -6.83 3.73
C PHE A 79 2.96 -6.94 3.39
N THR A 80 3.36 -6.39 2.25
CA THR A 80 4.75 -6.38 1.78
C THR A 80 5.29 -4.96 1.86
N ASP A 81 6.29 -4.76 2.71
CA ASP A 81 7.03 -3.51 2.81
C ASP A 81 8.03 -3.40 1.65
N VAL A 82 7.93 -2.32 0.88
CA VAL A 82 8.85 -1.98 -0.23
C VAL A 82 9.56 -0.64 -0.01
N THR A 83 9.64 -0.20 1.25
CA THR A 83 10.35 1.03 1.65
C THR A 83 11.78 1.01 1.14
N LYS A 84 12.16 2.07 0.43
CA LYS A 84 13.55 2.33 0.02
C LYS A 84 14.09 3.46 0.87
N TRP A 85 14.96 3.12 1.82
CA TRP A 85 15.66 4.11 2.61
C TRP A 85 16.79 4.74 1.77
N PRO A 86 17.00 6.06 1.88
CA PRO A 86 18.17 6.68 1.27
C PRO A 86 19.43 6.06 1.85
N GLU A 87 20.49 6.03 1.05
CA GLU A 87 21.80 5.66 1.56
C GLU A 87 22.15 6.61 2.71
N SER A 88 22.66 6.04 3.82
CA SER A 88 23.10 6.85 4.95
C SER A 88 24.00 7.96 4.41
N PRO A 89 23.84 9.23 4.83
CA PRO A 89 24.74 10.27 4.40
C PRO A 89 26.17 9.81 4.72
N HIS A 90 26.94 9.50 3.67
CA HIS A 90 28.35 9.15 3.76
C HIS A 90 29.10 10.43 4.08
N GLY A 91 29.04 10.84 5.34
CA GLY A 91 29.65 12.06 5.82
C GLY A 91 29.00 12.55 7.10
N GLN A 92 29.83 12.74 8.13
CA GLN A 92 29.51 13.56 9.29
C GLN A 92 29.02 14.93 8.76
N PRO A 93 27.87 15.47 9.20
CA PRO A 93 27.47 16.82 8.83
C PRO A 93 28.57 17.78 9.27
N ASP A 94 29.31 18.32 8.29
CA ASP A 94 30.29 19.37 8.54
C ASP A 94 29.52 20.65 8.92
N VAL A 95 29.79 21.15 10.13
CA VAL A 95 29.17 22.35 10.71
C VAL A 95 29.36 23.57 9.80
N TYR A 96 30.35 23.57 8.92
CA TYR A 96 30.67 24.67 8.01
C TYR A 96 30.03 24.59 6.62
N ARG A 97 29.11 23.64 6.36
CA ARG A 97 28.40 23.61 5.07
C ARG A 97 27.55 24.86 4.89
N LYS A 98 27.92 25.68 3.88
CA LYS A 98 27.09 26.80 3.43
C LYS A 98 25.81 26.25 2.81
N LEU A 99 24.67 26.64 3.37
CA LEU A 99 23.37 26.41 2.74
C LEU A 99 23.23 27.34 1.52
N PRO A 100 22.54 26.91 0.46
CA PRO A 100 22.11 27.81 -0.60
C PRO A 100 21.32 28.98 -0.02
N PHE A 101 21.40 30.16 -0.65
CA PHE A 101 20.76 31.39 -0.16
C PHE A 101 19.24 31.28 -0.03
N ASP A 102 18.63 30.31 -0.73
CA ASP A 102 17.21 30.04 -0.84
C ASP A 102 16.77 28.76 -0.10
N PHE A 103 17.60 28.20 0.79
CA PHE A 103 17.30 26.93 1.47
C PHE A 103 15.94 26.89 2.19
N PHE A 104 15.47 28.02 2.72
CA PHE A 104 14.17 28.13 3.40
C PHE A 104 13.06 28.65 2.48
N PHE A 105 13.29 28.86 1.19
CA PHE A 105 12.25 29.34 0.28
C PHE A 105 11.26 28.21 -0.04
N PRO A 106 9.92 28.42 0.02
CA PRO A 106 9.20 29.67 0.29
C PRO A 106 8.70 29.81 1.75
N PHE A 107 9.19 29.01 2.69
CA PHE A 107 8.75 29.04 4.08
C PHE A 107 9.07 30.38 4.73
N LYS A 108 8.04 31.18 4.98
CA LYS A 108 8.17 32.34 5.86
C LYS A 108 8.28 31.83 7.28
N MET A 109 9.48 31.88 7.86
CA MET A 109 9.62 31.70 9.30
C MET A 109 8.85 32.83 9.99
N ALA A 110 7.81 32.48 10.74
CA ALA A 110 7.21 33.40 11.70
C ALA A 110 8.23 33.59 12.81
N LEU A 111 9.10 34.59 12.68
CA LEU A 111 9.82 35.11 13.82
C LEU A 111 8.74 35.78 14.67
N ASN A 112 8.30 35.13 15.75
CA ASN A 112 7.50 35.81 16.75
C ASN A 112 8.31 37.04 17.17
N GLU A 113 7.73 38.22 16.98
CA GLU A 113 8.29 39.48 17.47
C GLU A 113 8.43 39.38 18.99
N ALA A 114 9.61 38.95 19.44
CA ALA A 114 10.06 39.12 20.81
C ALA A 114 10.80 40.47 20.89
N VAL A 115 10.03 41.56 20.81
CA VAL A 115 10.39 42.93 21.21
C VAL A 115 9.03 43.60 21.52
N ASN A 116 8.63 43.97 22.73
CA ASN A 116 9.32 44.36 23.96
C ASN A 116 8.36 44.10 25.13
#